data_AF-B9DK22-F1
#
_entry.id   AF-B9DK22-F1
#
_cell.length_a   1.000
_cell.length_b   1.000
_cell.length_c   1.000
_cell.angle_alpha   90.00
_cell.angle_beta   90.00
_cell.angle_gamma   90.00
#
_symmetry.space_group_name_H-M   'P 1'
#
loop_
_entity.id
_entity.type
_entity.pdbx_description
1 polymer ?
#
loop_
_entity_poly.entity_id
_entity_poly.type
_entity_poly.pdbx_seq_one_letter_code
_entity_poly.pdbx_strand_id
1 'polypeptide(L)'
;MERESIAIDMDEVLADTIKALIEGVNTRTDLGIKEALLDGNKLRHFMPEYEGVLDEVLKEPGFFRNLEVIQDSQEVVEKLSKHYDIYCYSCYGCTNIVS
;
A
#
# COMPACT_ATOMS: atom_id res chain seq x y z
N MET A 1 20.79 17.62 -20.53
CA MET A 1 21.15 16.95 -19.27
C MET A 1 20.12 15.85 -19.08
N GLU A 2 20.57 14.61 -18.91
CA GLU A 2 19.67 13.53 -18.47
C GLU A 2 19.27 13.81 -17.02
N ARG A 3 17.97 13.64 -16.72
CA ARG A 3 17.46 13.69 -15.35
C ARG A 3 17.56 12.28 -14.78
N GLU A 4 17.89 12.18 -13.50
CA GLU A 4 17.91 10.89 -12.81
C GLU A 4 16.47 10.39 -12.61
N SER A 5 16.29 9.08 -12.71
CA SER A 5 14.97 8.43 -12.59
C SER A 5 14.83 7.73 -11.24
N ILE A 6 13.68 7.90 -10.58
CA ILE A 6 13.34 7.25 -9.31
C ILE A 6 12.09 6.39 -9.53
N ALA A 7 12.19 5.11 -9.20
CA ALA A 7 11.03 4.22 -9.09
C ALA A 7 10.53 4.20 -7.64
N ILE A 8 9.24 4.47 -7.45
CA ILE A 8 8.56 4.49 -6.16
C ILE A 8 7.54 3.35 -6.14
N ASP A 9 7.55 2.56 -5.07
CA ASP A 9 6.54 1.51 -4.86
C ASP A 9 5.21 2.13 -4.43
N MET A 10 4.09 1.44 -4.66
CA MET A 10 2.76 1.95 -4.35
C MET A 10 2.28 1.49 -2.97
N ASP A 11 2.32 0.18 -2.74
CA ASP A 11 1.79 -0.45 -1.54
C ASP A 11 2.72 -0.18 -0.35
N GLU A 12 2.18 0.24 0.79
CA GLU A 12 2.95 0.59 2.01
C GLU A 12 3.89 1.81 1.87
N VAL A 13 3.89 2.49 0.72
CA VAL A 13 4.72 3.69 0.47
C VAL A 13 3.88 4.90 0.08
N LEU A 14 2.95 4.75 -0.88
CA LEU A 14 2.01 5.79 -1.28
C LEU A 14 0.59 5.51 -0.78
N ALA A 15 0.21 4.24 -0.70
CA ALA A 15 -1.10 3.78 -0.27
C ALA A 15 -0.98 2.90 0.98
N ASP A 16 -1.81 3.17 1.99
CA ASP A 16 -1.81 2.43 3.25
C ASP A 16 -2.63 1.14 3.14
N THR A 17 -1.98 0.11 2.59
CA THR A 17 -2.57 -1.23 2.42
C THR A 17 -2.68 -1.98 3.73
N ILE A 18 -1.79 -1.73 4.69
CA ILE A 18 -1.76 -2.42 5.99
C ILE A 18 -2.97 -2.02 6.81
N LYS A 19 -3.25 -0.72 6.93
CA LYS A 19 -4.42 -0.24 7.66
C LYS A 19 -5.72 -0.77 7.06
N ALA A 20 -5.87 -0.68 5.74
CA ALA A 20 -7.05 -1.19 5.04
C ALA A 20 -7.24 -2.72 5.20
N LEU A 21 -6.14 -3.49 5.21
CA LEU A 21 -6.16 -4.92 5.49
C LEU A 21 -6.62 -5.21 6.93
N ILE A 22 -6.08 -4.50 7.92
CA ILE A 22 -6.46 -4.66 9.32
C ILE A 22 -7.94 -4.34 9.52
N GLU A 23 -8.42 -3.25 8.94
CA GLU A 23 -9.83 -2.87 8.99
C GLU A 23 -10.72 -3.94 8.32
N GLY A 24 -10.36 -4.40 7.12
CA GLY A 24 -11.09 -5.43 6.40
C GLY A 24 -11.16 -6.76 7.17
N VAL A 25 -10.06 -7.16 7.80
CA VAL A 25 -9.99 -8.38 8.62
C VAL A 25 -10.77 -8.22 9.92
N ASN A 26 -10.61 -7.11 10.63
CA ASN A 26 -11.32 -6.83 11.88
C ASN A 26 -12.84 -6.70 11.68
N THR A 27 -13.29 -6.28 10.50
CA THR A 27 -14.73 -6.24 10.19
C THR A 27 -15.31 -7.64 9.98
N ARG A 28 -14.47 -8.59 9.54
CA ARG A 28 -14.84 -10.00 9.28
C ARG A 28 -14.56 -10.94 10.44
N THR A 29 -13.72 -10.51 11.37
CA THR A 29 -13.21 -11.33 12.47
C THR A 29 -13.20 -10.51 13.76
N ASP A 30 -13.62 -11.10 14.88
CA ASP A 30 -13.62 -10.44 16.19
C ASP A 30 -12.21 -10.38 16.83
N LEU A 31 -11.14 -10.40 16.03
CA LEU A 31 -9.76 -10.53 16.50
C LEU A 31 -9.16 -9.22 17.04
N GLY A 32 -9.69 -8.07 16.62
CA GLY A 32 -9.25 -6.75 17.13
C GLY A 32 -7.76 -6.49 16.92
N ILE A 33 -7.23 -6.87 15.75
CA ILE A 33 -5.82 -6.72 15.36
C ILE A 33 -5.46 -5.23 15.36
N LYS A 34 -4.29 -4.91 15.90
CA LYS A 34 -3.74 -3.55 15.93
C LYS A 34 -2.46 -3.49 15.09
N GLU A 35 -2.22 -2.37 14.43
CA GLU A 35 -1.00 -2.11 13.64
C GLU A 35 0.28 -2.39 14.43
N ALA A 36 0.29 -2.07 15.73
CA ALA A 36 1.44 -2.32 16.62
C ALA A 36 1.85 -3.80 16.74
N LEU A 37 0.99 -4.75 16.35
CA LEU A 37 1.32 -6.18 16.33
C LEU A 37 2.10 -6.58 15.06
N LEU A 38 2.15 -5.72 14.05
CA LEU A 38 2.76 -6.00 12.75
C LEU A 38 4.17 -5.44 12.61
N ASP A 39 4.75 -4.90 13.69
CA ASP A 39 6.07 -4.27 13.70
C ASP A 39 7.15 -5.25 13.17
N GLY A 40 7.47 -5.12 11.88
CA GLY A 40 8.40 -5.98 11.13
C GLY A 40 7.88 -7.35 10.68
N ASN A 41 6.60 -7.69 10.89
CA ASN A 41 6.06 -9.01 10.58
C ASN A 41 4.89 -8.96 9.60
N LYS A 42 4.87 -9.88 8.64
CA LYS A 42 3.76 -10.00 7.68
C LYS A 42 2.50 -10.50 8.39
N LEU A 43 1.35 -9.89 8.11
CA LEU A 43 0.05 -10.29 8.67
C LEU A 43 -0.25 -11.80 8.48
N ARG A 44 0.15 -12.33 7.31
CA ARG A 44 0.05 -13.77 6.97
C ARG A 44 0.79 -14.68 7.96
N HIS A 45 1.86 -14.21 8.58
CA HIS A 45 2.64 -15.00 9.53
C HIS A 45 1.95 -15.13 10.89
N PHE A 46 1.23 -14.09 11.32
CA PHE A 46 0.50 -14.09 12.58
C PHE A 46 -0.83 -14.84 12.51
N MET A 47 -1.41 -14.97 11.32
CA MET A 47 -2.76 -15.51 11.14
C MET A 47 -2.83 -16.51 9.99
N PRO A 48 -2.09 -17.64 10.07
CA PRO A 48 -2.12 -18.66 9.02
C PRO A 48 -3.52 -19.25 8.80
N GLU A 49 -4.34 -19.34 9.85
CA GLU A 49 -5.73 -19.83 9.77
C GLU A 49 -6.67 -18.88 9.02
N TYR A 50 -6.29 -17.60 8.89
CA TYR A 50 -7.09 -16.56 8.24
C TYR A 50 -6.46 -16.08 6.93
N GLU A 51 -5.49 -16.82 6.39
CA GLU A 51 -4.87 -16.48 5.10
C GLU A 51 -5.91 -16.37 3.97
N GLY A 52 -6.95 -17.21 4.00
CA GLY A 52 -8.08 -17.10 3.07
C GLY A 52 -8.84 -15.78 3.19
N VAL A 53 -9.05 -15.27 4.41
CA VAL A 53 -9.74 -13.99 4.64
C VAL A 53 -8.90 -12.83 4.12
N LEU A 54 -7.57 -12.88 4.29
CA LEU A 54 -6.66 -11.87 3.74
C LEU A 54 -6.75 -11.80 2.22
N ASP A 55 -6.73 -12.96 1.57
CA ASP A 55 -6.86 -13.06 0.12
C ASP A 55 -8.23 -12.57 -0.37
N GLU A 56 -9.30 -12.80 0.39
CA GLU A 56 -10.64 -12.30 0.09
C GLU A 56 -10.68 -10.78 0.16
N VAL A 57 -10.17 -10.17 1.24
CA VAL A 57 -10.07 -8.71 1.42
C VAL A 57 -9.31 -8.07 0.25
N LEU A 58 -8.14 -8.61 -0.11
CA LEU A 58 -7.30 -8.08 -1.20
C LEU A 58 -7.98 -8.15 -2.58
N LYS A 59 -8.83 -9.16 -2.79
CA LYS A 59 -9.54 -9.36 -4.06
C LYS A 59 -10.86 -8.60 -4.13
N GLU A 60 -11.23 -7.87 -3.08
CA GLU A 60 -12.48 -7.14 -3.08
C GLU A 60 -12.51 -6.04 -4.15
N PRO A 61 -13.60 -5.97 -4.94
CA PRO A 61 -13.77 -4.90 -5.91
C PRO A 61 -13.69 -3.53 -5.22
N GLY A 62 -12.68 -2.74 -5.58
CA GLY A 62 -12.49 -1.39 -5.06
C GLY A 62 -11.56 -1.30 -3.84
N PHE A 63 -11.01 -2.41 -3.33
CA PHE A 63 -10.03 -2.38 -2.23
C PHE A 63 -8.91 -1.37 -2.49
N PHE A 64 -8.15 -1.55 -3.57
CA PHE A 64 -7.04 -0.67 -3.95
C PHE A 64 -7.48 0.76 -4.32
N ARG A 65 -8.74 0.94 -4.74
CA ARG A 65 -9.27 2.25 -5.14
C ARG A 65 -9.59 3.14 -3.92
N ASN A 66 -9.91 2.51 -2.80
CA ASN A 66 -10.35 3.18 -1.58
C ASN A 66 -9.23 3.28 -0.54
N LEU A 67 -8.00 2.91 -0.89
CA LEU A 67 -6.86 3.01 0.02
C LEU A 67 -6.63 4.48 0.40
N GLU A 68 -6.37 4.69 1.69
CA GLU A 68 -5.91 5.98 2.16
C GLU A 68 -4.49 6.26 1.63
N VAL A 69 -4.26 7.52 1.27
CA VAL A 69 -2.94 7.98 0.85
C VAL A 69 -2.09 8.19 2.10
N ILE A 70 -0.87 7.66 2.10
CA ILE A 70 0.07 7.83 3.21
C ILE A 70 0.36 9.31 3.39
N GLN A 71 0.37 9.77 4.64
CA GLN A 71 0.55 11.18 4.97
C GLN A 71 1.82 11.75 4.31
N ASP A 72 1.72 12.97 3.77
CA ASP A 72 2.80 13.72 3.14
C ASP A 72 3.40 13.09 1.86
N SER A 73 3.02 11.86 1.51
CA SER A 73 3.56 11.14 0.34
C SER A 73 3.36 11.91 -0.96
N GLN A 74 2.17 12.47 -1.20
CA GLN A 74 1.87 13.30 -2.36
C GLN A 74 2.74 14.55 -2.43
N GLU A 75 2.92 15.25 -1.30
CA GLU A 75 3.73 16.48 -1.24
C GLU A 75 5.22 16.16 -1.53
N VAL A 76 5.73 15.08 -0.96
CA VAL A 76 7.11 14.63 -1.17
C VAL A 76 7.34 14.23 -2.62
N VAL A 77 6.43 13.45 -3.21
CA VAL A 77 6.51 13.05 -4.62
C VAL A 77 6.44 14.26 -5.55
N GLU A 78 5.60 15.26 -5.25
CA GLU A 78 5.53 16.50 -6.02
C GLU A 78 6.84 17.30 -5.95
N LYS A 79 7.51 17.31 -4.79
CA LYS A 79 8.83 17.94 -4.66
C LYS A 79 9.91 17.17 -5.43
N LEU A 80 9.89 15.85 -5.39
CA LEU A 80 10.84 15.00 -6.11
C LEU A 80 10.67 15.12 -7.63
N SER A 81 9.43 15.21 -8.14
CA SER A 81 9.14 15.32 -9.57
C SER A 81 9.67 16.62 -10.21
N LYS A 82 9.94 17.65 -9.40
CA LYS A 82 10.59 18.90 -9.85
C LYS A 82 12.06 18.69 -10.24
N HIS A 83 12.71 17.62 -9.74
CA HIS A 83 14.13 17.35 -9.95
C HIS A 83 14.38 16.03 -10.70
N TYR A 84 13.56 15.01 -10.45
CA TYR A 84 13.69 13.65 -10.95
C TYR A 84 12.54 13.24 -11.85
N ASP A 85 12.77 12.24 -12.71
CA ASP A 85 11.70 11.54 -13.41
C ASP A 85 11.17 10.43 -12.50
N ILE A 86 9.90 10.53 -12.09
CA ILE A 86 9.28 9.62 -11.12
C ILE A 86 8.42 8.58 -11.83
N TYR A 87 8.67 7.32 -11.52
CA TYR A 87 7.90 6.16 -12.00
C TYR A 87 7.27 5.46 -10.82
N CYS A 88 5.99 5.10 -10.93
CA CYS A 88 5.36 4.23 -9.93
C CYS A 88 5.33 2.80 -10.40
N TYR A 89 5.93 1.94 -9.60
CA TYR A 89 6.00 0.51 -9.86
C TYR A 89 5.08 -0.20 -8.88
N SER A 90 4.19 -1.03 -9.38
CA SER A 90 3.40 -1.96 -8.59
C SER A 90 3.51 -3.34 -9.22
N CYS A 91 3.28 -4.40 -8.45
CA CYS A 91 3.26 -5.76 -8.96
C CYS A 91 2.20 -6.02 -10.05
N TYR A 92 1.23 -5.11 -10.20
CA TYR A 92 0.21 -5.12 -11.25
C TYR A 92 0.58 -4.32 -12.51
N GLY A 93 1.70 -3.60 -12.52
CA GLY A 93 2.19 -2.82 -13.66
C GLY A 93 2.92 -1.53 -13.29
N CYS A 94 3.60 -0.92 -14.27
CA CYS A 94 4.31 0.34 -14.11
C CYS A 94 3.48 1.46 -14.78
N THR A 95 3.15 2.53 -14.04
CA THR A 95 2.36 3.66 -14.57
C THR A 95 3.10 4.98 -14.35
N ASN A 96 3.18 5.82 -15.39
CA ASN A 96 3.69 7.19 -15.29
C ASN A 96 2.65 8.07 -14.60
N ILE A 97 3.04 8.75 -13.52
CA ILE A 97 2.13 9.60 -12.73
C ILE A 97 2.03 11.03 -13.30
N VAL A 98 2.94 11.43 -14.19
CA VAL A 98 2.98 12.80 -14.74
C VAL A 98 2.45 12.81 -16.16
N SER A 99 1.15 13.09 -16.31
CA SER A 99 0.50 13.60 -17.53
C SER A 99 -0.53 14.66 -17.17
#